data_AF-A0AA37PLT4-F1
#
_entry.id   AF-A0AA37PLT4-F1
#
_cell.length_a   1.000
_cell.length_b   1.000
_cell.length_c   1.000
_cell.angle_alpha   90.00
_cell.angle_beta   90.00
_cell.angle_gamma   90.00
#
_symmetry.space_group_name_H-M   'P 1'
#
loop_
_entity.id
_entity.type
_entity.pdbx_description
1 polymer ?
#
loop_
_entity_poly.entity_id
_entity_poly.type
_entity_poly.pdbx_seq_one_letter_code
_entity_poly.pdbx_strand_id
1 'polypeptide(L)'
;MPSPLWLARLTAPLMVGAALLATASVAAADAVDDGFLVKMRAQGFTWPAGDDGDIILMAHHICADRWNGWSSQQIADDVHNTLGPRGINFGDTTAMVNLAVATYCP
;
A
#
# COMPACT_ATOMS: atom_id res chain seq x y z
N MET A 1 -29.73 27.12 45.87
CA MET A 1 -28.92 25.91 45.60
C MET A 1 -29.06 25.62 44.12
N PRO A 2 -27.99 25.74 43.30
CA PRO A 2 -28.11 25.47 41.87
C PRO A 2 -28.28 23.96 41.65
N SER A 3 -29.22 23.60 40.79
CA SER A 3 -29.68 22.24 40.55
C SER A 3 -28.58 21.40 39.87
N PRO A 4 -28.34 20.15 40.32
CA PRO A 4 -27.26 19.28 39.80
C PRO A 4 -27.41 18.89 38.32
N LEU A 5 -28.59 19.13 37.74
CA LEU A 5 -28.92 18.82 36.35
C LEU A 5 -28.27 19.76 35.33
N TRP A 6 -27.79 20.93 35.76
CA TRP A 6 -27.18 21.92 34.86
C TRP A 6 -25.70 21.62 34.56
N LEU A 7 -24.97 21.05 35.52
CA LEU A 7 -23.58 20.60 35.36
C LEU A 7 -23.45 19.38 34.42
N ALA A 8 -24.47 18.53 34.35
CA ALA A 8 -24.48 17.35 33.47
C ALA A 8 -24.65 17.69 31.97
N ARG A 9 -25.13 18.89 31.63
CA ARG A 9 -25.36 19.31 30.23
C ARG A 9 -24.12 19.92 29.56
N LEU A 10 -23.11 20.31 30.34
CA LEU A 10 -21.84 20.88 29.84
C LEU A 10 -20.73 19.84 29.67
N THR A 11 -20.86 18.64 30.24
CA THR A 11 -19.87 17.56 30.13
C THR A 11 -20.10 16.65 28.93
N ALA A 12 -21.33 16.61 28.40
CA ALA A 12 -21.68 15.79 27.24
C ALA A 12 -20.90 16.10 25.94
N PRO A 13 -20.62 17.37 25.55
CA PRO A 13 -19.91 17.65 24.31
C PRO A 13 -18.41 17.33 24.39
N LEU A 14 -17.83 17.40 25.59
CA LEU A 14 -16.39 17.16 25.83
C LEU A 14 -16.01 15.68 25.67
N MET A 15 -16.90 14.76 26.07
CA MET A 15 -16.65 13.31 25.95
C MET A 15 -16.77 12.82 24.51
N VAL A 16 -17.61 13.46 23.69
CA VAL A 16 -17.72 13.13 22.25
C VAL A 16 -16.48 13.60 21.49
N GLY A 17 -15.98 14.82 21.76
CA GLY A 17 -14.78 15.34 21.10
C GLY A 17 -13.51 14.50 21.32
N ALA A 18 -13.34 13.94 22.52
CA ALA A 18 -12.19 13.07 22.83
C ALA A 18 -12.24 11.71 22.11
N ALA A 19 -13.46 11.17 21.87
CA ALA A 19 -13.62 9.90 21.15
C ALA A 19 -13.27 10.03 19.65
N LEU A 20 -13.59 11.17 19.01
CA LEU A 20 -13.27 11.40 17.60
C LEU A 20 -11.76 11.57 17.32
N LEU A 21 -10.98 12.04 18.29
CA LEU A 21 -9.51 12.16 18.16
C LEU A 21 -8.80 10.80 18.27
N ALA A 22 -9.42 9.80 18.90
CA ALA A 22 -8.88 8.46 19.01
C ALA A 22 -9.14 7.59 17.76
N THR A 23 -10.05 8.02 16.88
CA THR A 23 -10.39 7.32 15.63
C THR A 23 -9.68 7.87 14.40
N ALA A 24 -8.78 8.85 14.56
CA ALA A 24 -7.87 9.22 13.48
C ALA A 24 -6.94 8.03 13.26
N SER A 25 -7.34 7.13 12.36
CA SER A 25 -6.51 6.08 11.81
C SER A 25 -5.31 6.78 11.16
N VAL A 26 -4.22 6.87 11.90
CA VAL A 26 -2.93 7.21 11.34
C VAL A 26 -2.68 6.11 10.31
N ALA A 27 -2.70 6.44 9.02
CA ALA A 27 -2.22 5.54 7.99
C ALA A 27 -0.74 5.31 8.31
N ALA A 28 -0.45 4.23 9.03
CA ALA A 28 0.91 3.86 9.34
C ALA A 28 1.52 3.42 8.02
N ALA A 29 2.40 4.25 7.46
CA ALA A 29 3.24 3.84 6.34
C ALA A 29 4.07 2.64 6.80
N ASP A 30 3.97 1.54 6.06
CA ASP A 30 4.75 0.34 6.33
C ASP A 30 6.19 0.55 5.82
N ALA A 31 7.18 0.28 6.67
CA ALA A 31 8.57 0.54 6.33
C ALA A 31 9.10 -0.38 5.21
N VAL A 32 8.50 -1.56 5.01
CA VAL A 32 8.82 -2.46 3.90
C VAL A 32 8.27 -1.87 2.61
N ASP A 33 7.05 -1.35 2.63
CA ASP A 33 6.41 -0.69 1.48
C ASP A 33 7.17 0.57 1.04
N ASP A 34 7.50 1.45 1.98
CA ASP A 34 8.32 2.63 1.70
C ASP A 34 9.68 2.23 1.10
N GLY A 35 10.31 1.19 1.67
CA GLY A 35 11.58 0.65 1.18
C GLY A 35 11.47 0.05 -0.23
N PHE A 36 10.37 -0.62 -0.55
CA PHE A 36 10.09 -1.16 -1.88
C PHE A 36 9.94 -0.05 -2.91
N LEU A 37 9.13 0.97 -2.62
CA LEU A 37 8.91 2.12 -3.50
C LEU A 37 10.22 2.88 -3.76
N VAL A 38 11.06 3.06 -2.75
CA VAL A 38 12.40 3.67 -2.90
C VAL A 38 13.27 2.84 -3.85
N LYS A 39 13.29 1.52 -3.70
CA LYS A 39 14.07 0.64 -4.60
C LYS A 39 13.55 0.65 -6.03
N MET A 40 12.24 0.65 -6.23
CA MET A 40 11.62 0.79 -7.55
C MET A 40 12.03 2.12 -8.21
N ARG A 41 11.91 3.25 -7.50
CA ARG A 41 12.35 4.56 -8.04
C ARG A 41 13.85 4.59 -8.32
N ALA A 42 14.68 3.96 -7.50
CA ALA A 42 16.12 3.84 -7.74
C ALA A 42 16.46 3.04 -9.00
N GLN A 43 15.58 2.13 -9.45
CA GLN A 43 15.69 1.42 -10.72
C GLN A 43 15.13 2.22 -11.91
N GLY A 44 14.65 3.44 -11.69
CA GLY A 44 14.15 4.34 -12.74
C GLY A 44 12.65 4.25 -12.99
N PHE A 45 11.91 3.46 -12.21
CA PHE A 45 10.45 3.39 -12.35
C PHE A 45 9.80 4.70 -11.90
N THR A 46 8.78 5.10 -12.65
CA THR A 46 7.94 6.25 -12.34
C THR A 46 6.49 5.89 -12.54
N TRP A 47 5.62 6.51 -11.76
CA TRP A 47 4.16 6.38 -11.82
C TRP A 47 3.54 7.69 -11.30
N PRO A 48 2.25 7.95 -11.58
CA PRO A 48 1.57 9.16 -11.10
C PRO A 48 1.62 9.32 -9.59
N ALA A 49 1.60 10.57 -9.12
CA ALA A 49 1.53 10.86 -7.71
C ALA A 49 0.20 10.38 -7.13
N GLY A 50 0.25 9.62 -6.02
CA GLY A 50 -0.92 8.99 -5.40
C GLY A 50 -1.06 7.50 -5.69
N ASP A 51 -0.36 6.97 -6.70
CA ASP A 51 -0.49 5.58 -7.13
C ASP A 51 0.50 4.62 -6.43
N ASP A 52 1.22 5.08 -5.39
CA ASP A 52 2.14 4.24 -4.60
C ASP A 52 1.44 2.95 -4.10
N GLY A 53 0.17 3.07 -3.69
CA GLY A 53 -0.64 1.93 -3.24
C GLY A 53 -0.91 0.89 -4.33
N ASP A 54 -1.07 1.31 -5.59
CA ASP A 54 -1.29 0.38 -6.70
C ASP A 54 -0.02 -0.40 -7.04
N ILE A 55 1.14 0.25 -6.91
CA ILE A 55 2.44 -0.38 -7.11
C ILE A 55 2.73 -1.41 -6.02
N ILE A 56 2.42 -1.09 -4.77
CA ILE A 56 2.49 -2.03 -3.63
C ILE A 56 1.52 -3.19 -3.82
N LEU A 57 0.27 -2.91 -4.19
CA LEU A 57 -0.75 -3.94 -4.40
C LEU A 57 -0.33 -4.94 -5.49
N MET A 58 0.25 -4.42 -6.59
CA MET A 58 0.81 -5.26 -7.65
C MET A 58 1.96 -6.14 -7.14
N ALA A 59 2.84 -5.61 -6.30
CA ALA A 59 3.94 -6.39 -5.71
C ALA A 59 3.44 -7.52 -4.80
N HIS A 60 2.40 -7.27 -4.01
CA HIS A 60 1.75 -8.33 -3.23
C HIS A 60 1.05 -9.37 -4.10
N HIS A 61 0.43 -8.94 -5.21
CA HIS A 61 -0.18 -9.86 -6.18
C HIS A 61 0.85 -10.81 -6.79
N ILE A 62 2.04 -10.29 -7.14
CA ILE A 62 3.17 -11.11 -7.60
C ILE A 62 3.52 -12.20 -6.58
N CYS A 63 3.48 -11.92 -5.28
CA CYS A 63 3.71 -12.97 -4.27
C CYS A 63 2.58 -13.98 -4.17
N ALA A 64 1.33 -13.58 -4.39
CA ALA A 64 0.24 -14.53 -4.48
C ALA A 64 0.47 -15.53 -5.63
N ASP A 65 0.87 -15.06 -6.81
CA ASP A 65 1.20 -15.93 -7.95
C ASP A 65 2.38 -16.84 -7.65
N ARG A 66 3.40 -16.31 -6.95
CA ARG A 66 4.54 -17.11 -6.51
C ARG A 66 4.13 -18.23 -5.56
N TRP A 67 3.26 -17.97 -4.59
CA TRP A 67 2.72 -18.99 -3.68
C TRP A 67 1.80 -19.99 -4.39
N ASN A 68 1.18 -19.59 -5.50
CA ASN A 68 0.46 -20.49 -6.41
C ASN A 68 1.40 -21.32 -7.32
N GLY A 69 2.71 -21.24 -7.11
CA GLY A 69 3.72 -22.06 -7.78
C GLY A 69 4.22 -21.52 -9.11
N TRP A 70 3.89 -20.27 -9.46
CA TRP A 70 4.35 -19.68 -10.70
C TRP A 70 5.84 -19.29 -10.61
N SER A 71 6.58 -19.53 -11.68
CA SER A 71 7.95 -19.04 -11.80
C SER A 71 7.98 -17.53 -12.02
N SER A 72 9.08 -16.86 -11.65
CA SER A 72 9.22 -15.41 -11.85
C SER A 72 9.11 -15.02 -13.32
N GLN A 73 9.54 -15.90 -14.24
CA GLN A 73 9.36 -15.69 -15.68
C GLN A 73 7.89 -15.72 -16.08
N GLN A 74 7.12 -16.72 -15.63
CA GLN A 74 5.68 -16.81 -15.93
C GLN A 74 4.92 -15.59 -15.42
N ILE A 75 5.27 -15.10 -14.22
CA ILE A 75 4.65 -13.89 -13.66
C ILE A 75 5.04 -12.66 -14.50
N ALA A 76 6.32 -12.52 -14.87
CA ALA A 76 6.76 -11.42 -15.73
C ALA A 76 6.06 -11.42 -17.10
N ASP A 77 5.88 -12.61 -17.71
CA ASP A 77 5.14 -12.79 -18.95
C ASP A 77 3.67 -12.37 -18.79
N ASP A 78 3.00 -12.78 -17.72
CA ASP A 78 1.60 -12.43 -17.46
C ASP A 78 1.37 -10.93 -17.21
N VAL A 79 2.20 -10.34 -16.35
CA VAL A 79 2.18 -8.89 -16.11
C VAL A 79 2.47 -8.15 -17.41
N HIS A 80 3.45 -8.59 -18.20
CA HIS A 80 3.74 -7.94 -19.48
C HIS A 80 2.64 -8.11 -20.52
N ASN A 81 1.92 -9.24 -20.55
CA ASN A 81 0.76 -9.40 -21.43
C ASN A 81 -0.32 -8.35 -21.13
N THR A 82 -0.43 -7.91 -19.87
CA THR A 82 -1.38 -6.88 -19.43
C THR A 82 -0.84 -5.45 -19.60
N LEU A 83 0.46 -5.23 -19.34
CA LEU A 83 1.08 -3.90 -19.32
C LEU A 83 1.76 -3.50 -20.64
N GLY A 84 2.21 -4.48 -21.42
CA GLY A 84 2.90 -4.30 -22.70
C GLY A 84 2.11 -3.47 -23.71
N PRO A 85 0.79 -3.73 -23.91
CA PRO A 85 -0.05 -2.87 -24.75
C PRO A 85 -0.15 -1.41 -24.28
N ARG A 86 0.23 -1.13 -23.02
CA ARG A 86 0.29 0.21 -22.43
C ARG A 86 1.69 0.83 -22.49
N GLY A 87 2.63 0.19 -23.18
CA GLY A 87 3.98 0.68 -23.41
C GLY A 87 5.02 0.31 -22.35
N ILE A 88 4.68 -0.53 -21.37
CA ILE A 88 5.64 -1.03 -20.37
C ILE A 88 6.51 -2.10 -21.02
N ASN A 89 7.83 -1.98 -20.90
CA ASN A 89 8.75 -2.94 -21.53
C ASN A 89 8.86 -4.24 -20.70
N PHE A 90 9.26 -5.33 -21.33
CA PHE A 90 9.36 -6.64 -20.66
C PHE A 90 10.44 -6.67 -19.55
N GLY A 91 11.53 -5.93 -19.74
CA GLY A 91 12.59 -5.81 -18.74
C GLY A 91 12.12 -5.12 -17.46
N ASP A 92 11.26 -4.11 -17.58
CA ASP A 92 10.65 -3.40 -16.46
C ASP A 92 9.75 -4.35 -15.67
N THR A 93 8.89 -5.12 -16.35
CA THR A 93 8.06 -6.13 -15.66
C THR A 93 8.92 -7.18 -14.96
N THR A 94 10.02 -7.62 -15.58
CA THR A 94 10.95 -8.57 -14.98
C THR A 94 11.63 -7.99 -13.74
N ALA A 95 12.10 -6.73 -13.80
CA ALA A 95 12.74 -6.06 -12.67
C ALA A 95 11.77 -5.87 -11.51
N MET A 96 10.53 -5.45 -11.78
CA MET A 96 9.47 -5.33 -10.77
C MET A 96 9.17 -6.67 -10.10
N VAL A 97 8.99 -7.75 -10.88
CA VAL A 97 8.72 -9.10 -10.36
C VAL A 97 9.86 -9.58 -9.46
N ASN A 98 11.11 -9.44 -9.90
CA ASN A 98 12.26 -9.87 -9.12
C ASN A 98 12.37 -9.10 -7.79
N LEU A 99 12.15 -7.78 -7.82
CA LEU A 99 12.19 -6.96 -6.63
C LEU A 99 11.03 -7.27 -5.67
N ALA A 100 9.82 -7.45 -6.19
CA ALA A 100 8.65 -7.82 -5.40
C ALA A 100 8.85 -9.18 -4.72
N VAL A 101 9.31 -10.19 -5.46
CA VAL A 101 9.61 -11.52 -4.91
C VAL A 101 10.68 -11.43 -3.81
N ALA A 102 11.76 -10.68 -4.05
CA ALA A 102 12.83 -10.52 -3.06
C ALA A 102 12.40 -9.74 -1.80
N THR A 103 11.34 -8.93 -1.89
CA THR A 103 10.89 -8.07 -0.80
C THR A 103 9.76 -8.70 0.01
N TYR A 104 8.81 -9.36 -0.65
CA TYR A 104 7.54 -9.78 -0.05
C TYR A 104 7.31 -11.30 -0.01
N CYS A 105 8.13 -12.11 -0.71
CA CYS A 105 7.94 -13.56 -0.78
C CYS A 105 9.06 -14.29 -0.02
N PRO A 106 8.95 -14.46 1.31
CA PRO A 106 9.91 -15.27 2.07
C PRO A 106 9.87 -16.76 1.70
#